data_AF-A0A958AIX5-F1
#
_entry.id   AF-A0A958AIX5-F1
#
_cell.length_a   1.000
_cell.length_b   1.000
_cell.length_c   1.000
_cell.angle_alpha   90.00
_cell.angle_beta   90.00
_cell.angle_gamma   90.00
#
_symmetry.space_group_name_H-M   'P 1'
#
loop_
_entity.id
_entity.type
_entity.pdbx_description
1 polymer ?
#
loop_
_entity_poly.entity_id
_entity_poly.type
_entity_poly.pdbx_seq_one_letter_code
_entity_poly.pdbx_strand_id
1 'polypeptide(L)'
;MNADTARAYRTQVDYTPNDATYFDLINGKLPLADAELTLLEQQGFVLSERWTWQRFVEAYAWIYWQDLPVLVTTDSLLHTVHQSYDDLLKDLEQAILIPQLRTILTSTAAQVAAQSGANTDLALVPLYADVAIYLQTAVALLDGEPGQTATVTAYVDLATAASSYRDVTLFGGPRTVDFSLFKPRGHYAGVTALENYFRAMTWLAQVDFRFIEYDPLTSEPLVNPSQIVAAVVLHNALDAAGQRQAWADFNGIFEVLVGRSDNMTLPDLDRFLADLGLAGPADVLAVDSATLLTQLTEHDYGQQR
;
A
#
# COMPACT_ATOMS: atom_id res chain seq x y z
N MET A 1 22.81 -20.51 -29.62
CA MET A 1 21.64 -21.30 -30.06
C MET A 1 20.83 -21.66 -28.83
N ASN A 2 19.73 -20.95 -28.62
CA ASN A 2 18.45 -21.58 -28.32
C ASN A 2 17.40 -20.51 -28.58
N ALA A 3 16.86 -20.54 -29.80
CA ALA A 3 15.61 -19.90 -30.08
C ALA A 3 14.60 -20.53 -29.12
N ASP A 4 14.08 -19.72 -28.21
CA ASP A 4 12.92 -20.06 -27.43
C ASP A 4 11.73 -20.05 -28.40
N THR A 5 11.68 -21.06 -29.26
CA THR A 5 10.50 -21.33 -30.08
C THR A 5 9.40 -21.68 -29.11
N ALA A 6 8.48 -20.74 -28.91
CA ALA A 6 7.25 -20.93 -28.16
C ALA A 6 6.68 -22.32 -28.49
N ARG A 7 6.66 -23.21 -27.48
CA ARG A 7 6.13 -24.55 -27.67
C ARG A 7 4.67 -24.42 -28.09
N ALA A 8 4.29 -25.09 -29.18
CA ALA A 8 2.91 -25.09 -29.64
C ALA A 8 2.00 -25.60 -28.52
N TYR A 9 0.94 -24.84 -28.23
CA TYR A 9 -0.07 -25.24 -27.24
C TYR A 9 -0.67 -26.58 -27.64
N ARG A 10 -0.65 -27.55 -26.72
CA ARG A 10 -1.28 -28.85 -26.92
C ARG A 10 -2.72 -28.78 -26.44
N THR A 11 -3.66 -29.07 -27.32
CA THR A 11 -5.09 -29.11 -26.99
C THR A 11 -5.50 -30.32 -26.17
N GLN A 12 -4.61 -31.33 -26.09
CA GLN A 12 -4.81 -32.54 -25.31
C GLN A 12 -3.46 -33.11 -24.85
N VAL A 13 -3.46 -33.89 -23.77
CA VAL A 13 -2.31 -34.72 -23.37
C VAL A 13 -2.11 -35.91 -24.30
N ASP A 14 -0.86 -36.36 -24.47
CA ASP A 14 -0.50 -37.45 -25.40
C ASP A 14 -0.81 -38.86 -24.83
N TYR A 15 -1.53 -38.95 -23.70
CA TYR A 15 -1.88 -40.19 -23.03
C TYR A 15 -3.30 -40.10 -22.45
N THR A 16 -3.94 -41.26 -22.25
CA THR A 16 -5.25 -41.34 -21.58
C THR A 16 -5.03 -41.51 -20.07
N PRO A 17 -5.36 -40.53 -19.21
CA PRO A 17 -5.12 -40.65 -17.77
C PRO A 17 -5.89 -41.80 -17.11
N ASN A 18 -7.07 -42.14 -17.66
CA ASN A 18 -7.92 -43.22 -17.17
C ASN A 18 -7.30 -44.61 -17.39
N ASP A 19 -6.34 -44.75 -18.31
CA ASP A 19 -5.63 -46.01 -18.57
C ASP A 19 -4.44 -46.23 -17.61
N ALA A 20 -4.21 -45.31 -16.65
CA ALA A 20 -3.12 -45.45 -15.70
C ALA A 20 -3.32 -46.68 -14.79
N THR A 21 -2.24 -47.41 -14.50
CA THR A 21 -2.27 -48.73 -13.82
C THR A 21 -3.04 -48.77 -12.50
N TYR A 22 -3.10 -47.65 -11.76
CA TYR A 22 -3.78 -47.57 -10.46
C TYR A 22 -4.98 -46.61 -10.47
N PHE A 23 -5.47 -46.22 -11.66
CA PHE A 23 -6.55 -45.25 -11.80
C PHE A 23 -7.82 -45.71 -11.08
N ASP A 24 -8.27 -46.95 -11.28
CA ASP A 24 -9.48 -47.49 -10.66
C ASP A 24 -9.41 -47.49 -9.12
N LEU A 25 -8.23 -47.74 -8.55
CA LEU A 25 -8.02 -47.70 -7.10
C LEU A 25 -8.14 -46.27 -6.55
N ILE A 26 -7.57 -45.30 -7.27
CA ILE A 26 -7.63 -43.88 -6.90
C ILE A 26 -9.06 -43.37 -7.05
N ASN A 27 -9.71 -43.62 -8.19
CA ASN A 27 -11.08 -43.17 -8.46
C ASN A 27 -12.11 -43.84 -7.52
N GLY A 28 -11.82 -45.05 -7.01
CA GLY A 28 -12.64 -45.69 -5.98
C GLY A 28 -12.62 -44.97 -4.62
N LYS A 29 -11.52 -44.29 -4.28
CA LYS A 29 -11.35 -43.53 -3.03
C LYS A 29 -11.65 -42.05 -3.18
N LEU A 30 -11.36 -41.50 -4.35
CA LEU A 30 -11.60 -40.11 -4.73
C LEU A 30 -12.41 -40.10 -6.05
N PRO A 31 -13.73 -40.36 -5.99
CA PRO A 31 -14.55 -40.43 -7.19
C PRO A 31 -14.64 -39.07 -7.88
N LEU A 32 -14.13 -39.03 -9.10
CA LEU A 32 -14.22 -37.89 -10.01
C LEU A 32 -15.58 -37.89 -10.72
N ALA A 33 -16.19 -36.72 -10.85
CA ALA A 33 -17.39 -36.54 -11.66
C ALA A 33 -17.06 -36.59 -13.16
N ASP A 34 -18.06 -36.86 -14.00
CA ASP A 34 -17.86 -36.95 -15.48
C ASP A 34 -17.20 -35.70 -16.08
N ALA A 35 -17.54 -34.52 -15.56
CA ALA A 35 -16.93 -33.26 -15.96
C ALA A 35 -15.43 -33.18 -15.56
N GLU A 36 -15.08 -33.67 -14.37
CA GLU A 36 -13.70 -33.70 -13.87
C GLU A 36 -12.86 -34.72 -14.66
N LEU A 37 -13.44 -35.86 -15.02
CA LEU A 37 -12.82 -36.87 -15.88
C LEU A 37 -12.55 -36.32 -17.29
N THR A 38 -13.51 -35.60 -17.86
CA THR A 38 -13.33 -34.95 -19.16
C THR A 38 -12.18 -33.93 -19.14
N LEU A 39 -12.09 -33.13 -18.07
CA LEU A 39 -10.99 -32.19 -17.89
C LEU A 39 -9.65 -32.90 -17.70
N LEU A 40 -9.63 -33.98 -16.93
CA LEU A 40 -8.43 -34.80 -16.73
C LEU A 40 -7.92 -35.36 -18.06
N GLU A 41 -8.78 -35.91 -18.91
CA GLU A 41 -8.43 -36.43 -20.24
C GLU A 41 -7.91 -35.35 -21.20
N GLN A 42 -8.37 -34.11 -21.04
CA GLN A 42 -7.91 -32.98 -21.86
C GLN A 42 -6.59 -32.41 -21.36
N GLN A 43 -6.45 -32.18 -20.05
CA GLN A 43 -5.38 -31.36 -19.48
C GLN A 43 -4.30 -32.18 -18.75
N GLY A 44 -4.59 -33.44 -18.41
CA GLY A 44 -3.71 -34.30 -17.60
C GLY A 44 -3.73 -33.99 -16.10
N PHE A 45 -4.49 -32.99 -15.68
CA PHE A 45 -4.76 -32.68 -14.28
C PHE A 45 -6.18 -32.09 -14.15
N VAL A 46 -6.74 -32.12 -12.94
CA VAL A 46 -8.03 -31.51 -12.64
C VAL A 46 -8.00 -30.88 -11.25
N LEU A 47 -8.59 -29.70 -11.11
CA LEU A 47 -8.83 -29.06 -9.82
C LEU A 47 -10.28 -29.35 -9.40
N SER A 48 -10.48 -29.98 -8.25
CA SER A 48 -11.81 -30.30 -7.74
C SER A 48 -12.18 -29.38 -6.58
N GLU A 49 -13.21 -28.54 -6.76
CA GLU A 49 -13.75 -27.69 -5.69
C GLU A 49 -14.52 -28.50 -4.62
N ARG A 50 -14.96 -29.72 -4.97
CA ARG A 50 -15.65 -30.64 -4.05
C ARG A 50 -14.75 -31.09 -2.90
N TRP A 51 -13.44 -31.16 -3.15
CA TRP A 51 -12.44 -31.64 -2.21
C TRP A 51 -11.58 -30.48 -1.76
N THR A 52 -12.16 -29.63 -0.91
CA THR A 52 -11.48 -28.44 -0.36
C THR A 52 -11.16 -28.67 1.11
N TRP A 53 -9.92 -28.37 1.50
CA TRP A 53 -9.47 -28.39 2.89
C TRP A 53 -9.00 -27.00 3.30
N GLN A 54 -9.15 -26.68 4.59
CA GLN A 54 -8.67 -25.40 5.13
C GLN A 54 -7.16 -25.43 5.39
N ARG A 55 -6.59 -26.61 5.64
CA ARG A 55 -5.18 -26.78 5.98
C ARG A 55 -4.57 -27.93 5.20
N PHE A 56 -3.37 -27.72 4.66
CA PHE A 56 -2.59 -28.75 3.95
C PHE A 56 -2.38 -30.02 4.79
N VAL A 57 -2.14 -29.87 6.09
CA VAL A 57 -1.94 -31.01 7.00
C VAL A 57 -3.15 -31.96 7.04
N GLU A 58 -4.36 -31.41 6.97
CA GLU A 58 -5.59 -32.21 6.95
C GLU A 58 -5.73 -32.95 5.63
N ALA A 59 -5.45 -32.27 4.51
CA ALA A 59 -5.46 -32.88 3.19
C ALA A 59 -4.45 -34.02 3.09
N TYR A 60 -3.20 -33.80 3.50
CA TYR A 60 -2.15 -34.82 3.47
C TYR A 60 -2.44 -36.00 4.39
N ALA A 61 -2.91 -35.75 5.62
CA ALA A 61 -3.29 -36.81 6.54
C ALA A 61 -4.45 -37.64 5.98
N TRP A 62 -5.45 -36.99 5.37
CA TRP A 62 -6.58 -37.68 4.76
C TRP A 62 -6.15 -38.55 3.57
N ILE A 63 -5.33 -38.03 2.64
CA ILE A 63 -4.80 -38.80 1.50
C ILE A 63 -4.02 -40.01 2.01
N TYR A 64 -3.16 -39.82 3.02
CA TYR A 64 -2.41 -40.89 3.66
C TYR A 64 -3.32 -41.96 4.28
N TRP A 65 -4.36 -41.57 5.02
CA TRP A 65 -5.32 -42.50 5.64
C TRP A 65 -6.20 -43.24 4.63
N GLN A 66 -6.35 -42.73 3.41
CA GLN A 66 -7.05 -43.42 2.33
C GLN A 66 -6.14 -44.37 1.53
N ASP A 67 -4.89 -44.56 1.95
CA ASP A 67 -3.86 -45.31 1.22
C ASP A 67 -3.62 -44.76 -0.20
N LEU A 68 -3.82 -43.46 -0.40
CA LEU A 68 -3.58 -42.77 -1.67
C LEU A 68 -2.13 -42.23 -1.73
N PRO A 69 -1.54 -42.10 -2.94
CA PRO A 69 -0.21 -41.51 -3.10
C PRO A 69 -0.19 -40.04 -2.64
N VAL A 70 0.63 -39.73 -1.62
CA VAL A 70 0.79 -38.37 -1.11
C VAL A 70 1.96 -37.68 -1.82
N LEU A 71 1.67 -36.57 -2.51
CA LEU A 71 2.69 -35.65 -3.01
C LEU A 71 2.71 -34.39 -2.13
N VAL A 72 3.81 -34.18 -1.42
CA VAL A 72 4.04 -32.95 -0.65
C VAL A 72 4.81 -31.97 -1.52
N THR A 73 4.23 -30.79 -1.78
CA THR A 73 4.86 -29.72 -2.55
C THR A 73 5.39 -28.63 -1.62
N THR A 74 6.28 -27.78 -2.15
CA THR A 74 6.77 -26.58 -1.47
C THR A 74 5.67 -25.60 -1.10
N ASP A 75 4.51 -25.66 -1.76
CA ASP A 75 3.38 -24.75 -1.52
C ASP A 75 2.84 -24.87 -0.10
N SER A 76 2.86 -26.07 0.48
CA SER A 76 2.44 -26.28 1.87
C SER A 76 3.33 -25.54 2.86
N LEU A 77 4.65 -25.51 2.61
CA LEU A 77 5.62 -24.76 3.42
C LEU A 77 5.46 -23.25 3.21
N LEU A 78 5.35 -22.81 1.95
CA LEU A 78 5.15 -21.41 1.60
C LEU A 78 3.83 -20.86 2.18
N HIS A 79 2.78 -21.67 2.18
CA HIS A 79 1.49 -21.31 2.78
C HIS A 79 1.61 -21.11 4.30
N THR A 80 2.28 -22.02 5.01
CA THR A 80 2.52 -21.85 6.45
C THR A 80 3.36 -20.61 6.75
N VAL A 81 4.39 -20.33 5.95
CA VAL A 81 5.20 -19.10 6.08
C VAL A 81 4.33 -17.86 5.85
N HIS A 82 3.51 -17.85 4.79
CA HIS A 82 2.60 -16.75 4.49
C HIS A 82 1.58 -16.51 5.61
N GLN A 83 0.95 -17.57 6.13
CA GLN A 83 0.01 -17.43 7.26
C GLN A 83 0.70 -16.87 8.50
N SER A 84 1.89 -17.38 8.82
CA SER A 84 2.66 -16.89 9.97
C SER A 84 3.05 -15.41 9.81
N TYR A 85 3.40 -14.99 8.59
CA TYR A 85 3.70 -13.60 8.27
C TYR A 85 2.46 -12.70 8.38
N ASP A 86 1.31 -13.14 7.86
CA ASP A 86 0.04 -12.42 7.91
C ASP A 86 -0.43 -12.20 9.36
N ASP A 87 -0.38 -13.24 10.19
CA ASP A 87 -0.70 -13.17 11.62
C ASP A 87 0.26 -12.24 12.38
N LEU A 88 1.57 -12.34 12.11
CA LEU A 88 2.57 -11.45 12.71
C LEU A 88 2.33 -9.99 12.34
N LEU A 89 2.09 -9.70 11.06
CA LEU A 89 1.83 -8.35 10.58
C LEU A 89 0.58 -7.78 11.24
N LYS A 90 -0.50 -8.58 11.29
CA LYS A 90 -1.76 -8.21 11.94
C LYS A 90 -1.59 -7.89 13.43
N ASP A 91 -0.75 -8.63 14.14
CA ASP A 91 -0.46 -8.39 15.55
C ASP A 91 0.39 -7.12 15.74
N LEU A 92 1.42 -6.92 14.91
CA LEU A 92 2.24 -5.70 14.92
C LEU A 92 1.42 -4.45 14.62
N GLU A 93 0.50 -4.53 13.64
CA GLU A 93 -0.38 -3.44 13.27
C GLU A 93 -1.27 -3.01 14.44
N GLN A 94 -1.92 -3.96 15.09
CA GLN A 94 -2.81 -3.68 16.20
C GLN A 94 -2.07 -3.21 17.46
N ALA A 95 -0.96 -3.86 17.80
CA ALA A 95 -0.27 -3.62 19.06
C ALA A 95 0.68 -2.41 19.02
N ILE A 96 1.27 -2.12 17.85
CA ILE A 96 2.36 -1.14 17.72
C ILE A 96 2.01 -0.04 16.72
N LEU A 97 1.71 -0.41 15.47
CA LEU A 97 1.62 0.58 14.38
C LEU A 97 0.41 1.50 14.52
N ILE A 98 -0.78 0.99 14.88
CA ILE A 98 -1.99 1.81 15.08
C ILE A 98 -1.79 2.85 16.20
N PRO A 99 -1.38 2.48 17.43
CA PRO A 99 -1.13 3.46 18.49
C PRO A 99 -0.04 4.49 18.15
N GLN A 100 1.03 4.03 17.50
CA GLN A 100 2.16 4.88 17.12
C GLN A 100 1.76 5.87 16.03
N LEU A 101 1.08 5.41 14.97
CA LEU A 101 0.56 6.26 13.91
C LEU A 101 -0.39 7.31 14.47
N ARG A 102 -1.29 6.94 15.38
CA ARG A 102 -2.21 7.88 16.03
C ARG A 102 -1.46 8.98 16.76
N THR A 103 -0.41 8.62 17.51
CA THR A 103 0.43 9.58 18.25
C THR A 103 1.17 10.53 17.31
N ILE A 104 1.77 9.99 16.24
CA ILE A 104 2.47 10.78 15.23
C ILE A 104 1.51 11.78 14.57
N LEU A 105 0.35 11.32 14.09
CA LEU A 105 -0.62 12.14 13.39
C LEU A 105 -1.19 13.25 14.28
N THR A 106 -1.63 12.91 15.49
CA THR A 106 -2.26 13.87 16.41
C THR A 106 -1.27 14.92 16.93
N SER A 107 -0.04 14.50 17.28
CA SER A 107 1.00 15.42 17.76
C SER A 107 1.47 16.35 16.64
N THR A 108 1.62 15.82 15.42
CA THR A 108 1.99 16.62 14.24
C THR A 108 0.87 17.60 13.88
N ALA A 109 -0.39 17.18 13.88
CA ALA A 109 -1.53 18.05 13.60
C ALA A 109 -1.63 19.22 14.59
N ALA A 110 -1.33 18.98 15.88
CA ALA A 110 -1.27 20.03 16.88
C ALA A 110 -0.17 21.06 16.58
N GLN A 111 1.00 20.61 16.11
CA GLN A 111 2.08 21.52 15.71
C GLN A 111 1.77 22.29 14.43
N VAL A 112 1.11 21.67 13.45
CA VAL A 112 0.62 22.38 12.25
C VAL A 112 -0.33 23.52 12.64
N ALA A 113 -1.26 23.28 13.57
CA ALA A 113 -2.17 24.31 14.06
C ALA A 113 -1.43 25.43 14.81
N ALA A 114 -0.45 25.09 15.66
CA ALA A 114 0.36 26.08 16.38
C ALA A 114 1.21 26.95 15.44
N GLN A 115 1.88 26.33 14.47
CA GLN A 115 2.70 27.02 13.47
C GLN A 115 1.85 27.88 12.54
N SER A 116 0.67 27.40 12.13
CA SER A 116 -0.30 28.18 11.36
C SER A 116 -0.76 29.43 12.10
N GLY A 117 -1.03 29.33 13.42
CA GLY A 117 -1.43 30.47 14.25
C GLY A 117 -0.32 31.50 14.48
N ALA A 118 0.94 31.08 14.43
CA ALA A 118 2.11 31.96 14.53
C ALA A 118 2.57 32.53 13.17
N ASN A 119 2.09 31.97 12.06
CA ASN A 119 2.52 32.34 10.72
C ASN A 119 1.97 33.71 10.31
N THR A 120 2.86 34.58 9.83
CA THR A 120 2.51 35.91 9.30
C THR A 120 2.51 35.96 7.78
N ASP A 121 3.02 34.93 7.09
CA ASP A 121 3.09 34.89 5.64
C ASP A 121 1.75 34.42 5.03
N LEU A 122 1.07 35.33 4.33
CA LEU A 122 -0.21 35.05 3.69
C LEU A 122 -0.12 33.97 2.60
N ALA A 123 1.05 33.78 1.97
CA ALA A 123 1.24 32.76 0.95
C ALA A 123 1.19 31.33 1.52
N LEU A 124 1.55 31.16 2.80
CA LEU A 124 1.59 29.86 3.46
C LEU A 124 0.27 29.44 4.10
N VAL A 125 -0.64 30.39 4.37
CA VAL A 125 -1.96 30.13 4.98
C VAL A 125 -2.73 28.98 4.32
N PRO A 126 -2.90 28.93 2.97
CA PRO A 126 -3.61 27.83 2.34
C PRO A 126 -2.90 26.48 2.52
N LEU A 127 -1.56 26.47 2.52
CA LEU A 127 -0.79 25.23 2.64
C LEU A 127 -0.82 24.65 4.06
N TYR A 128 -0.80 25.51 5.08
CA TYR A 128 -1.08 25.08 6.46
C TYR A 128 -2.49 24.48 6.59
N ALA A 129 -3.49 25.09 5.95
CA ALA A 129 -4.86 24.57 5.96
C ALA A 129 -4.95 23.20 5.26
N ASP A 130 -4.31 23.04 4.11
CA ASP A 130 -4.29 21.78 3.36
C ASP A 130 -3.58 20.66 4.16
N VAL A 131 -2.43 20.93 4.77
CA VAL A 131 -1.72 19.96 5.62
C VAL A 131 -2.56 19.61 6.85
N ALA A 132 -3.27 20.57 7.44
CA ALA A 132 -4.18 20.31 8.54
C ALA A 132 -5.34 19.39 8.11
N ILE A 133 -5.95 19.62 6.94
CA ILE A 133 -7.01 18.76 6.38
C ILE A 133 -6.47 17.35 6.11
N TYR A 134 -5.27 17.24 5.53
CA TYR A 134 -4.61 15.96 5.26
C TYR A 134 -4.43 15.12 6.53
N LEU A 135 -3.88 15.72 7.60
CA LEU A 135 -3.66 15.03 8.88
C LEU A 135 -4.99 14.73 9.60
N GLN A 136 -5.91 15.69 9.64
CA GLN A 136 -7.21 15.50 10.31
C GLN A 136 -8.04 14.41 9.64
N THR A 137 -7.98 14.29 8.32
CA THR A 137 -8.64 13.20 7.58
C THR A 137 -8.04 11.86 7.95
N ALA A 138 -6.71 11.75 8.02
CA ALA A 138 -6.03 10.53 8.44
C ALA A 138 -6.40 10.12 9.87
N VAL A 139 -6.43 11.07 10.81
CA VAL A 139 -6.84 10.83 12.21
C VAL A 139 -8.29 10.37 12.28
N ALA A 140 -9.21 11.06 11.59
CA ALA A 140 -10.63 10.72 11.59
C ALA A 140 -10.87 9.30 11.03
N LEU A 141 -10.18 8.93 9.94
CA LEU A 141 -10.22 7.59 9.37
C LEU A 141 -9.67 6.53 10.33
N LEU A 142 -8.55 6.82 11.00
CA LEU A 142 -7.91 5.90 11.94
C LEU A 142 -8.78 5.66 13.18
N ASP A 143 -9.46 6.71 13.64
CA ASP A 143 -10.36 6.64 14.80
C ASP A 143 -11.74 6.08 14.44
N GLY A 144 -12.11 6.06 13.16
CA GLY A 144 -13.44 5.66 12.70
C GLY A 144 -14.52 6.69 13.01
N GLU A 145 -14.13 7.95 13.12
CA GLU A 145 -14.99 9.07 13.51
C GLU A 145 -15.23 9.99 12.31
N PRO A 146 -16.35 10.75 12.29
CA PRO A 146 -16.55 11.77 11.27
C PRO A 146 -15.50 12.89 11.40
N GLY A 147 -15.19 13.55 10.28
CA GLY A 147 -14.35 14.73 10.28
C GLY A 147 -14.94 15.88 11.13
N GLN A 148 -14.06 16.70 11.72
CA GLN A 148 -14.49 17.86 12.53
C GLN A 148 -14.89 19.08 11.67
N THR A 149 -14.47 19.11 10.41
CA THR A 149 -14.82 20.17 9.45
C THR A 149 -15.52 19.56 8.24
N ALA A 150 -16.35 20.34 7.55
CA ALA A 150 -17.11 19.85 6.40
C ALA A 150 -16.23 19.22 5.32
N THR A 151 -15.05 19.78 5.06
CA THR A 151 -14.09 19.23 4.08
C THR A 151 -13.52 17.90 4.53
N VAL A 152 -13.12 17.78 5.80
CA VAL A 152 -12.60 16.51 6.36
C VAL A 152 -13.70 15.45 6.37
N THR A 153 -14.93 15.79 6.77
CA THR A 153 -16.07 14.87 6.72
C THR A 153 -16.32 14.37 5.30
N ALA A 154 -16.27 15.25 4.29
CA ALA A 154 -16.45 14.85 2.90
C ALA A 154 -15.40 13.83 2.43
N TYR A 155 -14.13 14.00 2.80
CA TYR A 155 -13.10 13.01 2.45
C TYR A 155 -13.23 11.70 3.23
N VAL A 156 -13.60 11.76 4.51
CA VAL A 156 -13.90 10.56 5.31
C VAL A 156 -15.05 9.77 4.71
N ASP A 157 -16.12 10.45 4.27
CA ASP A 157 -17.29 9.82 3.66
C ASP A 157 -16.92 9.14 2.33
N LEU A 158 -16.09 9.78 1.49
CA LEU A 158 -15.60 9.21 0.23
C LEU A 158 -14.75 7.96 0.47
N ALA A 159 -13.81 8.03 1.43
CA ALA A 159 -12.96 6.92 1.83
C ALA A 159 -13.75 5.77 2.45
N THR A 160 -14.81 6.06 3.20
CA THR A 160 -15.67 5.05 3.81
C THR A 160 -16.59 4.38 2.79
N ALA A 161 -17.14 5.14 1.84
CA ALA A 161 -17.96 4.61 0.76
C ALA A 161 -17.18 3.71 -0.21
N ALA A 162 -15.89 4.01 -0.42
CA ALA A 162 -14.92 3.16 -1.10
C ALA A 162 -15.34 2.64 -2.49
N SER A 163 -15.92 3.51 -3.34
CA SER A 163 -16.55 3.07 -4.59
C SER A 163 -16.45 4.04 -5.78
N SER A 164 -15.66 5.11 -5.68
CA SER A 164 -15.72 6.21 -6.67
C SER A 164 -14.36 6.80 -7.01
N TYR A 165 -14.30 7.46 -8.17
CA TYR A 165 -13.19 8.32 -8.56
C TYR A 165 -13.59 9.76 -8.30
N ARG A 166 -12.80 10.49 -7.51
CA ARG A 166 -13.07 11.88 -7.14
C ARG A 166 -11.78 12.67 -7.05
N ASP A 167 -11.88 13.96 -7.35
CA ASP A 167 -10.76 14.87 -7.18
C ASP A 167 -10.59 15.25 -5.71
N VAL A 168 -9.36 15.16 -5.24
CA VAL A 168 -8.88 15.73 -3.98
C VAL A 168 -8.05 16.95 -4.36
N THR A 169 -8.44 18.12 -3.85
CA THR A 169 -7.74 19.39 -4.11
C THR A 169 -7.02 19.80 -2.84
N LEU A 170 -5.75 19.42 -2.75
CA LEU A 170 -4.85 19.78 -1.67
C LEU A 170 -3.50 20.19 -2.29
N PHE A 171 -2.76 21.04 -1.59
CA PHE A 171 -1.38 21.42 -1.92
C PHE A 171 -1.25 22.14 -3.28
N GLY A 172 -2.29 22.86 -3.68
CA GLY A 172 -2.27 23.75 -4.85
C GLY A 172 -2.87 23.20 -6.14
N GLY A 173 -3.35 21.96 -6.20
CA GLY A 173 -3.97 21.41 -7.40
C GLY A 173 -4.92 20.23 -7.16
N PRO A 174 -5.88 19.97 -8.06
CA PRO A 174 -6.73 18.79 -7.98
C PRO A 174 -5.99 17.53 -8.44
N ARG A 175 -6.23 16.41 -7.76
CA ARG A 175 -5.81 15.08 -8.19
C ARG A 175 -6.97 14.10 -8.11
N THR A 176 -7.17 13.36 -9.18
CA THR A 176 -8.14 12.26 -9.19
C THR A 176 -7.61 11.10 -8.35
N VAL A 177 -8.31 10.79 -7.27
CA VAL A 177 -8.04 9.64 -6.38
C VAL A 177 -9.08 8.56 -6.64
N ASP A 178 -8.62 7.32 -6.75
CA ASP A 178 -9.48 6.14 -6.80
C ASP A 178 -9.86 5.71 -5.37
N PHE A 179 -11.03 6.13 -4.91
CA PHE A 179 -11.53 5.73 -3.60
C PHE A 179 -11.92 4.25 -3.53
N SER A 180 -12.02 3.51 -4.64
CA SER A 180 -12.26 2.06 -4.60
C SER A 180 -11.13 1.26 -3.94
N LEU A 181 -9.93 1.86 -3.85
CA LEU A 181 -8.78 1.32 -3.14
C LEU A 181 -8.95 1.31 -1.62
N PHE A 182 -9.87 2.12 -1.08
CA PHE A 182 -10.11 2.23 0.37
C PHE A 182 -10.96 1.08 0.93
N LYS A 183 -11.44 0.17 0.08
CA LYS A 183 -12.20 -1.01 0.53
C LYS A 183 -11.26 -1.98 1.26
N PRO A 184 -11.46 -2.27 2.56
CA PRO A 184 -10.64 -3.23 3.29
C PRO A 184 -10.69 -4.63 2.68
N ARG A 185 -9.55 -5.32 2.63
CA ARG A 185 -9.37 -6.66 2.03
C ARG A 185 -8.43 -7.50 2.89
N GLY A 186 -8.37 -8.81 2.65
CA GLY A 186 -7.46 -9.71 3.37
C GLY A 186 -7.71 -9.68 4.88
N HIS A 187 -6.64 -9.64 5.68
CA HIS A 187 -6.71 -9.66 7.14
C HIS A 187 -7.28 -8.36 7.75
N TYR A 188 -7.35 -7.28 6.98
CA TYR A 188 -7.95 -6.03 7.43
C TYR A 188 -9.48 -6.08 7.52
N ALA A 189 -10.13 -6.94 6.73
CA ALA A 189 -11.58 -7.01 6.66
C ALA A 189 -12.18 -7.73 7.89
N GLY A 190 -13.26 -7.19 8.45
CA GLY A 190 -14.02 -7.80 9.55
C GLY A 190 -13.53 -7.44 10.96
N VAL A 191 -12.48 -6.63 11.09
CA VAL A 191 -12.02 -6.07 12.37
C VAL A 191 -11.99 -4.55 12.25
N THR A 192 -12.90 -3.86 12.95
CA THR A 192 -13.10 -2.40 12.81
C THR A 192 -11.81 -1.60 12.94
N ALA A 193 -10.96 -1.92 13.92
CA ALA A 193 -9.69 -1.22 14.11
C ALA A 193 -8.75 -1.35 12.90
N LEU A 194 -8.68 -2.53 12.29
CA LEU A 194 -7.86 -2.77 11.09
C LEU A 194 -8.48 -2.16 9.84
N GLU A 195 -9.81 -2.16 9.72
CA GLU A 195 -10.49 -1.49 8.61
C GLU A 195 -10.25 0.03 8.63
N ASN A 196 -10.30 0.64 9.82
CA ASN A 196 -10.02 2.06 10.03
C ASN A 196 -8.56 2.39 9.71
N TYR A 197 -7.63 1.60 10.25
CA TYR A 197 -6.21 1.70 9.96
C TYR A 197 -5.91 1.56 8.47
N PHE A 198 -6.51 0.59 7.79
CA PHE A 198 -6.37 0.39 6.35
C PHE A 198 -6.78 1.64 5.57
N ARG A 199 -7.93 2.24 5.89
CA ARG A 199 -8.39 3.47 5.24
C ARG A 199 -7.48 4.66 5.52
N ALA A 200 -6.99 4.80 6.74
CA ALA A 200 -6.05 5.86 7.12
C ALA A 200 -4.71 5.72 6.37
N MET A 201 -4.12 4.52 6.34
CA MET A 201 -2.90 4.25 5.59
C MET A 201 -3.12 4.43 4.08
N THR A 202 -4.27 4.02 3.55
CA THR A 202 -4.63 4.24 2.14
C THR A 202 -4.73 5.74 1.82
N TRP A 203 -5.33 6.54 2.70
CA TRP A 203 -5.35 7.99 2.57
C TRP A 203 -3.94 8.59 2.50
N LEU A 204 -3.09 8.22 3.46
CA LEU A 204 -1.71 8.70 3.54
C LEU A 204 -0.89 8.30 2.32
N ALA A 205 -1.15 7.13 1.73
CA ALA A 205 -0.46 6.63 0.54
C ALA A 205 -0.99 7.23 -0.77
N GLN A 206 -2.29 7.49 -0.89
CA GLN A 206 -2.92 7.99 -2.13
C GLN A 206 -2.81 9.51 -2.27
N VAL A 207 -2.81 10.24 -1.16
CA VAL A 207 -2.66 11.70 -1.16
C VAL A 207 -1.19 12.02 -0.89
N ASP A 208 -0.41 12.01 -1.97
CA ASP A 208 1.04 12.17 -2.00
C ASP A 208 1.50 13.61 -2.28
N PHE A 209 2.77 13.89 -2.01
CA PHE A 209 3.44 15.13 -2.39
C PHE A 209 4.30 14.87 -3.63
N ARG A 210 3.78 15.13 -4.83
CA ARG A 210 4.57 15.00 -6.08
C ARG A 210 5.22 16.33 -6.39
N PHE A 211 6.51 16.38 -6.05
CA PHE A 211 7.33 17.56 -6.32
C PHE A 211 7.53 17.77 -7.82
N ILE A 212 7.55 16.68 -8.60
CA ILE A 212 7.61 16.70 -10.07
C ILE A 212 6.36 16.01 -10.62
N GLU A 213 5.72 16.63 -11.60
CA GLU A 213 4.74 16.01 -12.48
C GLU A 213 5.20 16.17 -13.94
N TYR A 214 4.57 15.46 -14.86
CA TYR A 214 4.88 15.58 -16.28
C TYR A 214 3.68 16.16 -17.02
N ASP A 215 3.93 17.13 -17.88
CA ASP A 215 2.89 17.67 -18.76
C ASP A 215 2.34 16.53 -19.64
N PRO A 216 1.01 16.30 -19.66
CA PRO A 216 0.42 15.17 -20.39
C PRO A 216 0.55 15.28 -21.91
N LEU A 217 0.84 16.48 -22.45
CA LEU A 217 0.98 16.74 -23.88
C LEU A 217 2.46 16.78 -24.29
N THR A 218 3.31 17.47 -23.52
CA THR A 218 4.72 17.67 -23.89
C THR A 218 5.66 16.64 -23.24
N SER A 219 5.21 15.93 -22.20
CA SER A 219 6.05 15.06 -21.36
C SER A 219 7.24 15.79 -20.73
N GLU A 220 7.17 17.12 -20.61
CA GLU A 220 8.18 17.90 -19.91
C GLU A 220 7.91 17.86 -18.40
N PRO A 221 8.95 17.75 -17.57
CA PRO A 221 8.79 17.76 -16.12
C PRO A 221 8.45 19.16 -15.62
N LEU A 222 7.44 19.24 -14.76
CA LEU A 222 6.93 20.42 -14.10
C LEU A 222 7.14 20.28 -12.60
N VAL A 223 7.75 21.28 -11.98
CA VAL A 223 7.90 21.31 -10.52
C VAL A 223 6.66 21.92 -9.86
N ASN A 224 6.29 21.40 -8.69
CA ASN A 224 5.17 21.87 -7.88
C ASN A 224 5.67 22.47 -6.54
N PRO A 225 6.05 23.76 -6.50
CA PRO A 225 6.58 24.39 -5.29
C PRO A 225 5.62 24.29 -4.10
N SER A 226 4.31 24.47 -4.32
CA SER A 226 3.28 24.34 -3.28
C SER A 226 3.31 22.99 -2.56
N GLN A 227 3.62 21.89 -3.27
CA GLN A 227 3.70 20.55 -2.68
C GLN A 227 5.00 20.36 -1.91
N ILE A 228 6.11 20.92 -2.38
CA ILE A 228 7.37 20.97 -1.64
C ILE A 228 7.16 21.74 -0.34
N VAL A 229 6.53 22.92 -0.40
CA VAL A 229 6.22 23.74 0.78
C VAL A 229 5.33 22.98 1.76
N ALA A 230 4.27 22.30 1.29
CA ALA A 230 3.40 21.50 2.15
C ALA A 230 4.14 20.35 2.82
N ALA A 231 5.06 19.68 2.11
CA ALA A 231 5.93 18.65 2.68
C ALA A 231 6.88 19.24 3.75
N VAL A 232 7.45 20.44 3.51
CA VAL A 232 8.28 21.15 4.51
C VAL A 232 7.48 21.55 5.75
N VAL A 233 6.23 22.00 5.58
CA VAL A 233 5.32 22.29 6.70
C VAL A 233 5.06 21.02 7.52
N LEU A 234 4.73 19.91 6.85
CA LEU A 234 4.50 18.63 7.53
C LEU A 234 5.76 18.15 8.26
N HIS A 235 6.91 18.22 7.60
CA HIS A 235 8.22 17.90 8.15
C HIS A 235 8.53 18.70 9.42
N ASN A 236 8.44 20.03 9.35
CA ASN A 236 8.75 20.92 10.47
C ASN A 236 7.78 20.71 11.64
N ALA A 237 6.51 20.43 11.37
CA ALA A 237 5.53 20.11 12.39
C ALA A 237 5.83 18.76 13.08
N LEU A 238 6.27 17.75 12.33
CA LEU A 238 6.63 16.43 12.86
C LEU A 238 7.86 16.52 13.78
N ASP A 239 8.87 17.29 13.37
CA ASP A 239 10.07 17.53 14.18
C ASP A 239 9.75 18.35 15.43
N ALA A 240 8.96 19.42 15.31
CA ALA A 240 8.50 20.21 16.44
C ALA A 240 7.63 19.40 17.43
N ALA A 241 6.97 18.35 16.94
CA ALA A 241 6.19 17.42 17.76
C ALA A 241 7.07 16.38 18.48
N GLY A 242 8.39 16.36 18.22
CA GLY A 242 9.32 15.38 18.75
C GLY A 242 9.08 13.97 18.20
N GLN A 243 8.40 13.85 17.04
CA GLN A 243 7.96 12.56 16.49
C GLN A 243 8.97 11.96 15.49
N ARG A 244 10.15 12.57 15.30
CA ARG A 244 11.16 12.11 14.34
C ARG A 244 11.60 10.67 14.59
N GLN A 245 11.92 10.33 15.84
CA GLN A 245 12.31 8.95 16.20
C GLN A 245 11.12 7.98 16.06
N ALA A 246 9.93 8.40 16.51
CA ALA A 246 8.73 7.57 16.39
C ALA A 246 8.40 7.28 14.91
N TRP A 247 8.58 8.24 14.01
CA TRP A 247 8.44 8.03 12.58
C TRP A 247 9.51 7.10 12.01
N ALA A 248 10.78 7.27 12.43
CA ALA A 248 11.87 6.39 12.01
C ALA A 248 11.63 4.93 12.44
N ASP A 249 11.18 4.71 13.68
CA ASP A 249 10.85 3.38 14.20
C ASP A 249 9.65 2.78 13.44
N PHE A 250 8.61 3.57 13.17
CA PHE A 250 7.46 3.17 12.38
C PHE A 250 7.88 2.73 10.97
N ASN A 251 8.66 3.54 10.27
CA ASN A 251 9.16 3.24 8.93
C ASN A 251 10.11 2.02 8.92
N GLY A 252 10.94 1.87 9.96
CA GLY A 252 11.88 0.75 10.08
C GLY A 252 11.19 -0.62 10.13
N ILE A 253 9.99 -0.70 10.72
CA ILE A 253 9.17 -1.92 10.70
C ILE A 253 8.77 -2.26 9.25
N PHE A 254 8.31 -1.28 8.48
CA PHE A 254 7.97 -1.50 7.06
C PHE A 254 9.18 -1.84 6.20
N GLU A 255 10.34 -1.22 6.44
CA GLU A 255 11.56 -1.54 5.69
C GLU A 255 11.98 -3.00 5.87
N VAL A 256 11.82 -3.54 7.08
CA VAL A 256 12.14 -4.95 7.36
C VAL A 256 11.10 -5.90 6.73
N LEU A 257 9.82 -5.55 6.75
CA LEU A 257 8.74 -6.42 6.29
C LEU A 257 8.51 -6.39 4.78
N VAL A 258 8.60 -5.21 4.17
CA VAL A 258 8.23 -4.94 2.77
C VAL A 258 9.46 -4.57 1.93
N GLY A 259 10.42 -3.86 2.52
CA GLY A 259 11.60 -3.35 1.84
C GLY A 259 11.68 -1.83 1.84
N ARG A 260 12.75 -1.29 1.22
CA ARG A 260 13.01 0.15 1.16
C ARG A 260 11.96 0.88 0.34
N SER A 261 11.68 2.12 0.75
CA SER A 261 10.88 3.06 -0.02
C SER A 261 11.64 3.47 -1.28
N ASP A 262 10.94 3.47 -2.42
CA ASP A 262 11.43 4.09 -3.65
C ASP A 262 11.17 5.62 -3.66
N ASN A 263 10.24 6.10 -2.82
CA ASN A 263 9.92 7.52 -2.66
C ASN A 263 10.89 8.24 -1.71
N MET A 264 10.99 9.56 -1.87
CA MET A 264 11.71 10.47 -0.97
C MET A 264 11.30 10.26 0.49
N THR A 265 12.28 10.08 1.37
CA THR A 265 12.10 9.95 2.82
C THR A 265 12.40 11.26 3.55
N LEU A 266 12.09 11.37 4.85
CA LEU A 266 12.42 12.59 5.61
C LEU A 266 13.93 12.91 5.61
N PRO A 267 14.85 11.93 5.77
CA PRO A 267 16.29 12.18 5.58
C PRO A 267 16.66 12.71 4.18
N ASP A 268 15.96 12.28 3.14
CA ASP A 268 16.18 12.79 1.79
C ASP A 268 15.69 14.23 1.65
N LEU A 269 14.55 14.56 2.28
CA LEU A 269 14.05 15.92 2.38
C LEU A 269 15.01 16.82 3.17
N ASP A 270 15.58 16.36 4.28
CA ASP A 270 16.61 17.11 5.04
C ASP A 270 17.78 17.49 4.12
N ARG A 271 18.27 16.51 3.36
CA ARG A 271 19.38 16.70 2.44
C ARG A 271 19.01 17.68 1.32
N PHE A 272 17.83 17.53 0.73
CA PHE A 272 17.31 18.46 -0.28
C PHE A 272 17.26 19.90 0.23
N LEU A 273 16.76 20.11 1.45
CA LEU A 273 16.70 21.44 2.06
C LEU A 273 18.11 21.98 2.37
N ALA A 274 19.02 21.13 2.85
CA ALA A 274 20.40 21.51 3.15
C ALA A 274 21.20 21.89 1.88
N ASP A 275 21.06 21.12 0.80
CA ASP A 275 21.77 21.35 -0.47
C ASP A 275 21.35 22.68 -1.13
N LEU A 276 20.11 23.12 -0.91
CA LEU A 276 19.59 24.41 -1.36
C LEU A 276 19.68 25.54 -0.31
N GLY A 277 20.11 25.23 0.92
CA GLY A 277 20.18 26.20 2.03
C GLY A 277 18.83 26.76 2.48
N LEU A 278 17.77 25.97 2.37
CA LEU A 278 16.39 26.35 2.72
C LEU A 278 16.15 26.13 4.21
N ALA A 279 15.83 27.20 4.95
CA ALA A 279 15.60 27.16 6.39
C ALA A 279 14.11 27.00 6.74
N GLY A 280 13.20 27.31 5.81
CA GLY A 280 11.78 27.20 6.05
C GLY A 280 10.90 27.12 4.79
N PRO A 281 9.59 26.94 4.97
CA PRO A 281 8.64 26.78 3.87
C PRO A 281 8.59 27.99 2.93
N ALA A 282 8.79 29.22 3.45
CA ALA A 282 8.80 30.42 2.61
C ALA A 282 9.99 30.48 1.64
N ASP A 283 11.13 29.90 2.01
CA ASP A 283 12.34 29.93 1.19
C ASP A 283 12.15 29.14 -0.11
N VAL A 284 11.38 28.05 -0.07
CA VAL A 284 11.04 27.25 -1.25
C VAL A 284 10.34 28.09 -2.32
N LEU A 285 9.45 29.00 -1.92
CA LEU A 285 8.73 29.89 -2.85
C LEU A 285 9.64 30.98 -3.46
N ALA A 286 10.80 31.24 -2.86
CA ALA A 286 11.77 32.19 -3.36
C ALA A 286 12.77 31.58 -4.36
N VAL A 287 12.88 30.24 -4.40
CA VAL A 287 13.71 29.54 -5.39
C VAL A 287 12.96 29.46 -6.73
N ASP A 288 13.65 29.74 -7.83
CA ASP A 288 13.05 29.60 -9.14
C ASP A 288 12.78 28.13 -9.50
N SER A 289 11.73 27.90 -10.28
CA SER A 289 11.29 26.56 -10.67
C SER A 289 12.36 25.75 -11.41
N ALA A 290 13.25 26.39 -12.18
CA ALA A 290 14.28 25.66 -12.94
C ALA A 290 15.37 25.12 -12.01
N THR A 291 15.77 25.89 -11.00
CA THR A 291 16.71 25.45 -9.96
C THR A 291 16.12 24.29 -9.15
N LEU A 292 14.87 24.40 -8.70
CA LEU A 292 14.19 23.31 -7.96
C LEU A 292 14.10 22.03 -8.81
N LEU A 293 13.72 22.18 -10.08
CA LEU A 293 13.61 21.05 -10.99
C LEU A 293 14.97 20.38 -11.20
N THR A 294 16.02 21.16 -11.48
CA THR A 294 17.39 20.65 -11.69
C THR A 294 17.87 19.88 -10.46
N GLN A 295 17.66 20.42 -9.26
CA GLN A 295 18.03 19.72 -8.02
C GLN A 295 17.30 18.39 -7.88
N LEU A 296 15.98 18.38 -8.08
CA LEU A 296 15.16 17.18 -7.91
C LEU A 296 15.39 16.10 -8.98
N THR A 297 15.94 16.44 -10.15
CA THR A 297 16.21 15.48 -11.23
C THR A 297 17.67 15.03 -11.33
N GLU A 298 18.64 15.85 -10.90
CA GLU A 298 20.07 15.52 -11.01
C GLU A 298 20.64 14.86 -9.74
N HIS A 299 19.93 14.95 -8.62
CA HIS A 299 20.35 14.36 -7.35
C HIS A 299 19.38 13.26 -6.89
N ASP A 300 19.92 12.23 -6.26
CA ASP A 300 19.15 11.09 -5.77
C ASP A 300 18.53 11.44 -4.41
N TYR A 301 17.38 12.13 -4.37
CA TYR A 301 16.58 12.34 -3.16
C TYR A 301 15.47 11.28 -3.01
N GLY A 302 15.67 10.08 -3.58
CA GLY A 302 14.71 8.99 -3.66
C GLY A 302 15.00 8.12 -4.88
N GLN A 303 14.74 6.81 -4.79
CA GLN A 303 15.03 5.90 -5.91
C GLN A 303 13.92 6.00 -6.97
N GLN A 304 14.09 6.86 -7.97
CA GLN A 304 13.38 6.70 -9.24
C GLN A 304 13.91 5.45 -9.94
N ARG A 305 13.26 4.30 -9.74
CA ARG A 305 13.49 3.08 -10.53
C ARG A 305 12.54 3.00 -11.71
#